data_AF-A0A3D4G073-F1
#
_entry.id   AF-A0A3D4G073-F1
#
_cell.length_a   1.000
_cell.length_b   1.000
_cell.length_c   1.000
_cell.angle_alpha   90.00
_cell.angle_beta   90.00
_cell.angle_gamma   90.00
#
_symmetry.space_group_name_H-M   'P 1'
#
loop_
_entity.id
_entity.type
_entity.pdbx_description
1 polymer ?
#
loop_
_entity_poly.entity_id
_entity_poly.type
_entity_poly.pdbx_seq_one_letter_code
_entity_poly.pdbx_strand_id
1 'polypeptide(L)'
;MAADSALRATGPTGTFGPGTLTRKRLKMRPCVLRTALQSSGVALVLSVTAVLFIPAPASAQFGRNKVQYEDFDFRVMSLPHWDLYFYSHQEESIQDVARMSERWYERFARTFQHEFERTKPLIIYADHPDFQQTNTLRGAISEGTGGVTESLKNRVIMPQTGSHGATDHVLGHEIVHAFQYNIAQSRRGGGMMGLGRLPLWLIEGMAEYFSLGRDNPLTGMWLRDALRQKEFPTIKDLTL
;
A
#
# COMPACT_ATOMS: atom_id res chain seq x y z
N MET A 1 47.94 26.46 -32.95
CA MET A 1 47.87 26.69 -31.49
C MET A 1 46.41 26.49 -31.09
N ALA A 2 45.96 25.27 -30.74
CA ALA A 2 46.15 24.55 -29.46
C ALA A 2 45.57 25.37 -28.30
N ALA A 3 44.69 24.90 -27.40
CA ALA A 3 44.14 23.58 -27.03
C ALA A 3 42.71 23.84 -26.45
N ASP A 4 41.68 23.04 -26.70
CA ASP A 4 41.32 21.73 -26.10
C ASP A 4 41.14 21.74 -24.56
N SER A 5 39.90 21.56 -24.10
CA SER A 5 39.55 20.85 -22.87
C SER A 5 38.06 20.58 -22.80
N ALA A 6 37.70 19.36 -23.20
CA ALA A 6 36.42 18.72 -22.97
C ALA A 6 36.24 18.39 -21.48
N LEU A 7 35.10 18.78 -20.90
CA LEU A 7 34.63 18.20 -19.64
C LEU A 7 33.56 17.15 -19.96
N ARG A 8 34.03 15.91 -19.98
CA ARG A 8 33.26 14.68 -20.20
C ARG A 8 32.56 14.33 -18.89
N ALA A 9 31.24 14.54 -18.82
CA ALA A 9 30.43 14.05 -17.71
C ALA A 9 30.16 12.54 -17.93
N THR A 10 30.95 11.70 -17.25
CA THR A 10 30.69 10.26 -17.15
C THR A 10 29.61 10.04 -16.09
N GLY A 11 28.37 9.79 -16.54
CA GLY A 11 27.34 9.19 -15.68
C GLY A 11 27.67 7.71 -15.43
N PRO A 12 27.38 7.16 -14.24
CA PRO A 12 27.56 5.74 -14.01
C PRO A 12 26.48 4.97 -14.79
N THR A 13 26.89 4.32 -15.87
CA THR A 13 26.13 3.24 -16.50
C THR A 13 26.13 2.05 -15.56
N GLY A 14 25.17 2.02 -14.64
CA GLY A 14 24.85 0.84 -13.85
C GLY A 14 24.08 -0.15 -14.73
N THR A 15 24.75 -1.22 -15.13
CA THR A 15 24.09 -2.40 -15.71
C THR A 15 23.24 -3.06 -14.63
N PHE A 16 21.92 -2.92 -14.72
CA PHE A 16 20.97 -3.70 -13.92
C PHE A 16 21.21 -5.19 -14.22
N GLY A 17 21.67 -5.95 -13.23
CA GLY A 17 21.76 -7.41 -13.31
C GLY A 17 20.37 -8.05 -13.18
N PRO A 18 20.15 -9.23 -13.75
CA PRO A 18 18.87 -9.92 -13.64
C PRO A 18 18.60 -10.30 -12.17
N GLY A 19 17.44 -9.89 -11.64
CA GLY A 19 16.99 -10.26 -10.30
C GLY A 19 16.96 -11.77 -10.11
N THR A 20 17.21 -12.25 -8.88
CA THR A 20 17.21 -13.69 -8.61
C THR A 20 15.77 -14.18 -8.50
N LEU A 21 15.33 -15.00 -9.45
CA LEU A 21 14.02 -15.66 -9.41
C LEU A 21 14.10 -16.87 -8.47
N THR A 22 13.32 -16.84 -7.39
CA THR A 22 13.16 -18.00 -6.51
C THR A 22 11.70 -18.39 -6.39
N ARG A 23 11.41 -19.69 -6.55
CA ARG A 23 10.05 -20.23 -6.45
C ARG A 23 9.73 -20.52 -4.99
N LYS A 24 8.90 -19.71 -4.34
CA LYS A 24 8.35 -19.98 -3.00
C LYS A 24 6.82 -20.04 -3.06
N ARG A 25 6.26 -21.22 -2.80
CA ARG A 25 4.81 -21.39 -2.58
C ARG A 25 4.47 -20.94 -1.17
N LEU A 26 3.73 -19.84 -1.01
CA LEU A 26 3.26 -19.39 0.30
C LEU A 26 1.86 -19.97 0.58
N LYS A 27 1.77 -20.94 1.48
CA LYS A 27 0.50 -21.51 1.93
C LYS A 27 0.07 -20.84 3.23
N MET A 28 -0.82 -19.85 3.17
CA MET A 28 -1.35 -19.19 4.37
C MET A 28 -2.33 -20.13 5.09
N ARG A 29 -2.00 -20.51 6.33
CA ARG A 29 -2.86 -21.36 7.17
C ARG A 29 -3.71 -20.49 8.10
N PRO A 30 -5.05 -20.67 8.17
CA PRO A 30 -5.86 -20.03 9.19
C PRO A 30 -5.64 -20.71 10.55
N CYS A 31 -5.38 -19.89 11.57
CA CYS A 31 -5.33 -20.31 12.97
C CYS A 31 -6.77 -20.37 13.50
N VAL A 32 -7.27 -21.57 13.80
CA VAL A 32 -8.61 -21.77 14.39
C VAL A 32 -8.43 -22.07 15.88
N LEU A 33 -8.84 -21.14 16.72
CA LEU A 33 -8.86 -21.29 18.18
C LEU A 33 -10.04 -22.20 18.55
N ARG A 34 -9.76 -23.39 19.12
CA ARG A 34 -10.79 -24.27 19.68
C ARG A 34 -11.14 -23.80 21.09
N THR A 35 -12.37 -23.34 21.29
CA THR A 35 -12.94 -23.15 22.63
C THR A 35 -13.65 -24.45 23.05
N ALA A 36 -13.23 -25.00 24.18
CA ALA A 36 -13.91 -26.11 24.84
C ALA A 36 -15.00 -25.53 25.76
N LEU A 37 -16.25 -25.96 25.55
CA LEU A 37 -17.37 -25.64 26.43
C LEU A 37 -17.55 -26.80 27.42
N GLN A 38 -17.41 -26.55 28.73
CA GLN A 38 -17.83 -27.48 29.77
C GLN A 38 -19.11 -26.96 30.43
N SER A 39 -20.14 -27.79 30.37
CA SER A 39 -21.43 -27.61 31.01
C SER A 39 -21.39 -28.07 32.47
N SER A 40 -21.97 -27.31 33.39
CA SER A 40 -22.90 -27.80 34.44
C SER A 40 -23.32 -26.68 35.39
N GLY A 41 -24.64 -26.55 35.55
CA GLY A 41 -25.30 -26.14 36.80
C GLY A 41 -25.24 -24.66 37.17
N VAL A 42 -26.41 -24.00 37.18
CA VAL A 42 -26.99 -23.26 38.31
C VAL A 42 -28.19 -22.48 37.74
N ALA A 43 -29.35 -23.11 37.81
CA ALA A 43 -30.61 -22.65 37.22
C ALA A 43 -31.44 -21.74 38.15
N LEU A 44 -30.83 -21.09 39.15
CA LEU A 44 -31.58 -20.37 40.19
C LEU A 44 -31.09 -18.94 40.48
N VAL A 45 -30.31 -18.34 39.56
CA VAL A 45 -29.93 -16.91 39.59
C VAL A 45 -30.59 -16.13 38.44
N LEU A 46 -31.35 -16.82 37.59
CA LEU A 46 -31.84 -16.35 36.28
C LEU A 46 -33.04 -15.37 36.31
N SER A 47 -33.68 -15.16 37.47
CA SER A 47 -34.95 -14.42 37.51
C SER A 47 -34.80 -12.90 37.71
N VAL A 48 -33.68 -12.42 38.27
CA VAL A 48 -33.52 -11.00 38.65
C VAL A 48 -32.50 -10.26 37.76
N THR A 49 -31.63 -10.96 37.04
CA THR A 49 -30.72 -10.39 36.02
C THR A 49 -31.36 -10.21 34.64
N ALA A 50 -32.62 -10.62 34.45
CA ALA A 50 -33.29 -10.58 33.15
C ALA A 50 -33.74 -9.16 32.70
N VAL A 51 -33.73 -8.16 33.59
CA VAL A 51 -34.22 -6.80 33.27
C VAL A 51 -33.10 -5.84 32.80
N LEU A 52 -31.83 -6.26 32.86
CA LEU A 52 -30.68 -5.47 32.36
C LEU A 52 -30.17 -5.89 30.97
N PHE A 53 -30.79 -6.90 30.34
CA PHE A 53 -30.48 -7.31 28.97
C PHE A 53 -31.58 -6.84 28.02
N ILE A 54 -31.64 -5.53 27.76
CA ILE A 54 -32.25 -5.05 26.51
C ILE A 54 -31.27 -5.47 25.40
N PRO A 55 -31.62 -6.39 24.48
CA PRO A 55 -30.78 -6.64 23.33
C PRO A 55 -30.80 -5.38 22.47
N ALA A 56 -29.73 -4.60 22.51
CA ALA A 56 -29.43 -3.69 21.42
C ALA A 56 -29.47 -4.51 20.11
N PRO A 57 -29.98 -3.98 18.99
CA PRO A 57 -29.88 -4.67 17.72
C PRO A 57 -28.40 -4.87 17.42
N ALA A 58 -27.89 -6.05 17.75
CA ALA A 58 -26.63 -6.53 17.27
C ALA A 58 -26.86 -6.70 15.77
N SER A 59 -26.50 -5.67 15.00
CA SER A 59 -26.17 -5.87 13.60
C SER A 59 -25.09 -6.93 13.61
N ALA A 60 -25.49 -8.19 13.41
CA ALA A 60 -24.56 -9.23 13.08
C ALA A 60 -23.85 -8.72 11.83
N GLN A 61 -22.64 -8.18 12.02
CA GLN A 61 -21.70 -8.05 10.94
C GLN A 61 -21.34 -9.48 10.58
N PHE A 62 -22.22 -10.11 9.82
CA PHE A 62 -21.87 -11.25 9.01
C PHE A 62 -20.77 -10.74 8.11
N GLY A 63 -19.52 -10.84 8.60
CA GLY A 63 -18.34 -10.70 7.80
C GLY A 63 -18.54 -11.69 6.68
N ARG A 64 -18.90 -11.18 5.50
CA ARG A 64 -19.00 -12.02 4.32
C ARG A 64 -17.62 -12.62 4.16
N ASN A 65 -17.52 -13.92 4.43
CA ASN A 65 -16.29 -14.65 4.20
C ASN A 65 -16.01 -14.47 2.71
N LYS A 66 -14.97 -13.70 2.36
CA LYS A 66 -14.70 -13.37 0.97
C LYS A 66 -14.30 -14.67 0.29
N VAL A 67 -15.16 -15.14 -0.62
CA VAL A 67 -14.94 -16.38 -1.35
C VAL A 67 -13.71 -16.16 -2.22
N GLN A 68 -12.65 -16.90 -1.93
CA GLN A 68 -11.48 -16.98 -2.79
C GLN A 68 -11.82 -18.00 -3.88
N TYR A 69 -11.87 -17.54 -5.15
CA TYR A 69 -12.21 -18.41 -6.25
C TYR A 69 -10.99 -19.16 -6.81
N GLU A 70 -9.77 -18.65 -6.57
CA GLU A 70 -8.53 -19.16 -7.17
C GLU A 70 -7.38 -19.40 -6.18
N ASP A 71 -6.57 -20.43 -6.46
CA ASP A 71 -5.29 -20.69 -5.79
C ASP A 71 -4.17 -19.89 -6.47
N PHE A 72 -3.66 -18.84 -5.82
CA PHE A 72 -2.62 -17.99 -6.40
C PHE A 72 -1.21 -18.64 -6.35
N ASP A 73 -0.62 -19.01 -7.51
CA ASP A 73 0.77 -19.52 -7.63
C ASP A 73 1.76 -18.36 -7.88
N PHE A 74 2.08 -17.61 -6.82
CA PHE A 74 3.05 -16.52 -6.89
C PHE A 74 4.48 -17.02 -7.13
N ARG A 75 5.20 -16.36 -8.04
CA ARG A 75 6.66 -16.37 -8.14
C ARG A 75 7.24 -15.16 -7.42
N VAL A 76 8.47 -15.28 -6.96
CA VAL A 76 9.17 -14.19 -6.27
C VAL A 76 10.43 -13.80 -7.05
N MET A 77 10.54 -12.50 -7.34
CA MET A 77 11.76 -11.86 -7.84
C MET A 77 12.33 -10.99 -6.73
N SER A 78 13.54 -11.32 -6.26
CA SER A 78 14.22 -10.49 -5.27
C SER A 78 15.01 -9.38 -5.95
N LEU A 79 14.76 -8.15 -5.51
CA LEU A 79 15.40 -6.90 -5.90
C LEU A 79 16.14 -6.31 -4.68
N PRO A 80 16.97 -5.27 -4.87
CA PRO A 80 17.69 -4.64 -3.75
C PRO A 80 16.79 -4.16 -2.61
N HIS A 81 15.62 -3.59 -2.91
CA HIS A 81 14.73 -3.01 -1.89
C HIS A 81 13.38 -3.73 -1.77
N TRP A 82 13.08 -4.63 -2.72
CA TRP A 82 11.77 -5.28 -2.83
C TRP A 82 11.87 -6.78 -3.04
N ASP A 83 10.95 -7.52 -2.44
CA ASP A 83 10.62 -8.89 -2.86
C ASP A 83 9.32 -8.85 -3.65
N LEU A 84 9.41 -9.00 -4.98
CA LEU A 84 8.31 -8.82 -5.90
C LEU A 84 7.57 -10.14 -6.13
N TYR A 85 6.30 -10.20 -5.72
CA TYR A 85 5.40 -11.36 -5.88
C TYR A 85 4.50 -11.14 -7.09
N PHE A 86 4.50 -12.08 -8.04
CA PHE A 86 3.76 -11.95 -9.30
C PHE A 86 3.33 -13.31 -9.86
N TYR A 87 2.42 -13.32 -10.83
CA TYR A 87 1.98 -14.55 -11.50
C TYR A 87 2.94 -14.99 -12.60
N SER A 88 3.10 -16.29 -12.80
CA SER A 88 4.05 -16.83 -13.78
C SER A 88 3.82 -16.36 -15.22
N HIS A 89 2.59 -16.07 -15.61
CA HIS A 89 2.25 -15.63 -16.97
C HIS A 89 2.56 -14.13 -17.22
N GLN A 90 2.98 -13.39 -16.18
CA GLN A 90 3.25 -11.95 -16.24
C GLN A 90 4.75 -11.61 -16.28
N GLU A 91 5.60 -12.59 -16.53
CA GLU A 91 7.06 -12.49 -16.40
C GLU A 91 7.69 -11.39 -17.28
N GLU A 92 7.06 -11.01 -18.40
CA GLU A 92 7.50 -9.90 -19.22
C GLU A 92 7.16 -8.54 -18.58
N SER A 93 5.87 -8.31 -18.31
CA SER A 93 5.37 -7.05 -17.72
C SER A 93 5.97 -6.74 -16.34
N ILE A 94 6.33 -7.78 -15.57
CA ILE A 94 6.84 -7.59 -14.21
C ILE A 94 8.25 -7.00 -14.20
N GLN A 95 9.03 -7.17 -15.27
CA GLN A 95 10.36 -6.56 -15.40
C GLN A 95 10.25 -5.03 -15.46
N ASP A 96 9.18 -4.51 -16.05
CA ASP A 96 8.92 -3.07 -16.09
C ASP A 96 8.54 -2.55 -14.71
N VAL A 97 7.67 -3.26 -14.01
CA VAL A 97 7.28 -2.94 -12.62
C VAL A 97 8.49 -2.98 -11.70
N ALA A 98 9.37 -3.98 -11.82
CA ALA A 98 10.61 -4.09 -11.05
C ALA A 98 11.53 -2.88 -11.27
N ARG A 99 11.68 -2.43 -12.51
CA ARG A 99 12.47 -1.23 -12.82
C ARG A 99 11.79 0.03 -12.30
N MET A 100 10.47 0.13 -12.42
CA MET A 100 9.70 1.26 -11.89
C MET A 100 9.82 1.34 -10.36
N SER A 101 9.70 0.23 -9.65
CA SER A 101 9.73 0.20 -8.18
C SER A 101 11.09 0.63 -7.62
N GLU A 102 12.19 0.21 -8.24
CA GLU A 102 13.54 0.62 -7.84
C GLU A 102 13.78 2.11 -8.16
N ARG A 103 13.35 2.61 -9.32
CA ARG A 103 13.45 4.05 -9.64
C ARG A 103 12.66 4.92 -8.66
N TRP A 104 11.43 4.52 -8.30
CA TRP A 104 10.63 5.22 -7.32
C TRP A 104 11.27 5.19 -5.94
N TYR A 105 11.79 4.02 -5.53
CA TYR A 105 12.52 3.89 -4.28
C TYR A 105 13.72 4.85 -4.22
N GLU A 106 14.60 4.85 -5.22
CA GLU A 106 15.79 5.72 -5.24
C GLU A 106 15.43 7.20 -5.16
N ARG A 107 14.35 7.60 -5.85
CA ARG A 107 13.83 8.98 -5.80
C ARG A 107 13.40 9.33 -4.38
N PHE A 108 12.55 8.50 -3.77
CA PHE A 108 11.96 8.79 -2.47
C PHE A 108 12.94 8.62 -1.31
N ALA A 109 13.89 7.70 -1.41
CA ALA A 109 14.97 7.58 -0.43
C ALA A 109 15.77 8.89 -0.31
N ARG A 110 16.04 9.55 -1.45
CA ARG A 110 16.69 10.87 -1.48
C ARG A 110 15.78 11.98 -0.97
N THR A 111 14.51 11.99 -1.39
CA THR A 111 13.54 13.03 -1.00
C THR A 111 13.24 13.01 0.50
N PHE A 112 13.01 11.83 1.08
CA PHE A 112 12.71 11.68 2.49
C PHE A 112 13.95 11.54 3.37
N GLN A 113 15.15 11.43 2.77
CA GLN A 113 16.41 11.16 3.46
C GLN A 113 16.31 9.95 4.40
N HIS A 114 15.62 8.92 3.93
CA HIS A 114 15.28 7.74 4.71
C HIS A 114 15.46 6.51 3.83
N GLU A 115 15.98 5.41 4.39
CA GLU A 115 16.21 4.16 3.68
C GLU A 115 15.50 3.01 4.40
N PHE A 116 15.09 2.00 3.65
CA PHE A 116 14.49 0.81 4.25
C PHE A 116 15.55 -0.04 4.94
N GLU A 117 15.27 -0.49 6.15
CA GLU A 117 16.19 -1.35 6.89
C GLU A 117 16.24 -2.79 6.35
N ARG A 118 15.19 -3.19 5.63
CA ARG A 118 14.99 -4.53 5.06
C ARG A 118 14.17 -4.43 3.78
N THR A 119 14.34 -5.41 2.89
CA THR A 119 13.48 -5.56 1.72
C THR A 119 12.01 -5.68 2.15
N LYS A 120 11.12 -5.05 1.37
CA LYS A 120 9.68 -5.09 1.61
C LYS A 120 8.98 -5.93 0.54
N PRO A 121 7.93 -6.69 0.88
CA PRO A 121 7.13 -7.38 -0.14
C PRO A 121 6.35 -6.38 -1.00
N LEU A 122 6.45 -6.53 -2.32
CA LEU A 122 5.60 -5.85 -3.31
C LEU A 122 4.80 -6.93 -4.03
N ILE A 123 3.49 -6.96 -3.82
CA ILE A 123 2.60 -8.01 -4.35
C ILE A 123 1.80 -7.41 -5.51
N ILE A 124 2.03 -7.94 -6.70
CA ILE A 124 1.41 -7.50 -7.94
C ILE A 124 0.35 -8.51 -8.37
N TYR A 125 -0.89 -8.04 -8.42
CA TYR A 125 -2.01 -8.81 -8.94
C TYR A 125 -2.14 -8.66 -10.45
N ALA A 126 -2.66 -9.70 -11.12
CA ALA A 126 -2.74 -9.67 -12.56
C ALA A 126 -3.76 -8.64 -13.04
N ASP A 127 -4.95 -8.68 -12.43
CA ASP A 127 -6.04 -7.79 -12.75
C ASP A 127 -6.76 -7.31 -11.49
N HIS A 128 -7.59 -6.27 -11.65
CA HIS A 128 -8.39 -5.70 -10.58
C HIS A 128 -9.35 -6.70 -9.88
N PRO A 129 -9.99 -7.66 -10.57
CA PRO A 129 -10.82 -8.68 -9.92
C PRO A 129 -10.04 -9.57 -8.94
N ASP A 130 -8.81 -9.98 -9.29
CA ASP A 130 -7.97 -10.82 -8.40
C ASP A 130 -7.54 -10.07 -7.15
N PHE A 131 -7.23 -8.79 -7.33
CA PHE A 131 -6.97 -7.88 -6.22
C PHE A 131 -8.19 -7.76 -5.29
N GLN A 132 -9.39 -7.63 -5.86
CA GLN A 132 -10.62 -7.61 -5.08
C GLN A 132 -10.88 -8.94 -4.37
N GLN A 133 -10.46 -10.09 -4.88
CA GLN A 133 -10.67 -11.39 -4.23
C GLN A 133 -9.78 -11.64 -3.01
N THR A 134 -8.73 -10.85 -2.80
CA THR A 134 -7.75 -11.14 -1.76
C THR A 134 -8.24 -10.75 -0.35
N ASN A 135 -8.15 -11.70 0.59
CA ASN A 135 -8.51 -11.57 2.01
C ASN A 135 -7.50 -10.75 2.85
N THR A 136 -6.63 -9.98 2.22
CA THR A 136 -5.55 -9.27 2.91
C THR A 136 -6.00 -7.97 3.57
N LEU A 137 -7.13 -7.38 3.18
CA LEU A 137 -7.50 -6.03 3.60
C LEU A 137 -8.44 -6.04 4.83
N ARG A 138 -7.96 -5.54 5.97
CA ARG A 138 -8.76 -5.25 7.18
C ARG A 138 -8.85 -3.75 7.51
N GLY A 139 -8.30 -2.87 6.68
CA GLY A 139 -8.24 -1.41 6.90
C GLY A 139 -8.89 -0.62 5.78
N ALA A 140 -9.18 0.65 6.05
CA ALA A 140 -9.81 1.59 5.12
C ALA A 140 -9.10 1.56 3.75
N ILE A 141 -9.90 1.28 2.73
CA ILE A 141 -9.50 1.35 1.33
C ILE A 141 -9.39 2.85 1.04
N SER A 142 -8.16 3.36 0.81
CA SER A 142 -8.01 4.73 0.32
C SER A 142 -8.61 4.82 -1.09
N GLU A 143 -9.29 5.93 -1.36
CA GLU A 143 -10.20 6.10 -2.48
C GLU A 143 -9.45 6.14 -3.82
N GLY A 144 -9.75 5.20 -4.73
CA GLY A 144 -9.21 5.24 -6.10
C GLY A 144 -8.88 3.91 -6.79
N THR A 145 -9.16 2.73 -6.20
CA THR A 145 -9.17 1.40 -6.88
C THR A 145 -8.04 1.12 -7.90
N GLY A 146 -6.82 1.58 -7.64
CA GLY A 146 -5.63 1.29 -8.45
C GLY A 146 -4.65 0.34 -7.76
N GLY A 147 -4.60 0.38 -6.43
CA GLY A 147 -3.71 -0.38 -5.53
C GLY A 147 -4.16 -0.19 -4.08
N VAL A 148 -3.63 -0.98 -3.15
CA VAL A 148 -3.72 -0.74 -1.70
C VAL A 148 -2.40 -1.13 -1.04
N THR A 149 -1.66 -0.18 -0.50
CA THR A 149 -0.63 -0.47 0.48
C THR A 149 -1.28 -0.99 1.75
N GLU A 150 -1.08 -2.28 2.05
CA GLU A 150 -1.46 -2.82 3.35
C GLU A 150 -0.38 -2.48 4.38
N SER A 151 -0.45 -1.25 4.82
CA SER A 151 0.48 -0.53 5.68
C SER A 151 0.79 -1.20 7.01
N LEU A 152 -0.19 -1.90 7.58
CA LEU A 152 -0.05 -2.61 8.85
C LEU A 152 0.85 -3.85 8.76
N LYS A 153 1.10 -4.38 7.55
CA LYS A 153 1.91 -5.58 7.33
C LYS A 153 3.19 -5.33 6.55
N ASN A 154 3.62 -4.06 6.44
CA ASN A 154 4.88 -3.67 5.81
C ASN A 154 5.04 -4.19 4.37
N ARG A 155 3.94 -4.21 3.61
CA ARG A 155 3.92 -4.66 2.21
C ARG A 155 3.08 -3.74 1.36
N VAL A 156 3.47 -3.62 0.09
CA VAL A 156 2.68 -2.93 -0.93
C VAL A 156 1.91 -3.97 -1.74
N ILE A 157 0.65 -3.72 -2.02
CA ILE A 157 -0.20 -4.63 -2.80
C ILE A 157 -0.91 -3.81 -3.88
N MET A 158 -0.84 -4.21 -5.14
CA MET A 158 -1.60 -3.53 -6.19
C MET A 158 -1.85 -4.45 -7.38
N PRO A 159 -2.97 -4.31 -8.11
CA PRO A 159 -3.10 -4.87 -9.45
C PRO A 159 -2.22 -4.12 -10.44
N GLN A 160 -1.81 -4.80 -11.50
CA GLN A 160 -1.43 -4.10 -12.72
C GLN A 160 -2.66 -3.38 -13.27
N THR A 161 -2.48 -2.13 -13.66
CA THR A 161 -3.54 -1.36 -14.30
C THR A 161 -3.51 -1.59 -15.81
N GLY A 162 -4.58 -1.21 -16.51
CA GLY A 162 -4.67 -1.35 -17.98
C GLY A 162 -3.67 -0.49 -18.78
N SER A 163 -2.85 0.37 -18.14
CA SER A 163 -1.81 1.13 -18.83
C SER A 163 -0.54 1.28 -17.98
N HIS A 164 0.62 1.35 -18.63
CA HIS A 164 1.91 1.53 -17.94
C HIS A 164 1.96 2.83 -17.11
N GLY A 165 1.38 3.92 -17.62
CA GLY A 165 1.36 5.20 -16.91
C GLY A 165 0.50 5.16 -15.63
N ALA A 166 -0.65 4.49 -15.68
CA ALA A 166 -1.48 4.32 -14.48
C ALA A 166 -0.83 3.37 -13.46
N THR A 167 -0.15 2.31 -13.92
CA THR A 167 0.60 1.41 -13.03
C THR A 167 1.76 2.16 -12.38
N ASP A 168 2.49 3.00 -13.13
CA ASP A 168 3.61 3.79 -12.60
C ASP A 168 3.14 4.84 -11.57
N HIS A 169 2.01 5.52 -11.83
CA HIS A 169 1.39 6.46 -10.87
C HIS A 169 0.98 5.75 -9.57
N VAL A 170 0.18 4.68 -9.68
CA VAL A 170 -0.27 3.93 -8.50
C VAL A 170 0.94 3.38 -7.74
N LEU A 171 1.91 2.78 -8.42
CA LEU A 171 3.11 2.26 -7.77
C LEU A 171 3.86 3.37 -7.02
N GLY A 172 4.02 4.55 -7.62
CA GLY A 172 4.60 5.71 -6.96
C GLY A 172 3.82 6.12 -5.71
N HIS A 173 2.49 6.21 -5.81
CA HIS A 173 1.59 6.56 -4.70
C HIS A 173 1.76 5.58 -3.53
N GLU A 174 1.71 4.29 -3.82
CA GLU A 174 1.82 3.25 -2.81
C GLU A 174 3.21 3.18 -2.16
N ILE A 175 4.28 3.47 -2.92
CA ILE A 175 5.63 3.52 -2.34
C ILE A 175 5.76 4.72 -1.38
N VAL A 176 5.12 5.86 -1.64
CA VAL A 176 5.11 6.98 -0.67
C VAL A 176 4.51 6.53 0.66
N HIS A 177 3.39 5.81 0.63
CA HIS A 177 2.84 5.21 1.84
C HIS A 177 3.84 4.29 2.52
N ALA A 178 4.50 3.39 1.78
CA ALA A 178 5.52 2.51 2.35
C ALA A 178 6.64 3.30 3.08
N PHE A 179 7.05 4.46 2.57
CA PHE A 179 7.96 5.37 3.26
C PHE A 179 7.34 6.01 4.50
N GLN A 180 6.11 6.55 4.42
CA GLN A 180 5.42 7.14 5.56
C GLN A 180 5.32 6.17 6.75
N TYR A 181 4.97 4.91 6.50
CA TYR A 181 4.93 3.86 7.53
C TYR A 181 6.30 3.49 8.04
N ASN A 182 7.29 3.36 7.17
CA ASN A 182 8.64 3.00 7.60
C ASN A 182 9.29 4.10 8.44
N ILE A 183 9.11 5.37 8.07
CA ILE A 183 9.53 6.52 8.87
C ILE A 183 8.82 6.54 10.22
N ALA A 184 7.50 6.33 10.24
CA ALA A 184 6.73 6.29 11.48
C ALA A 184 7.19 5.16 12.42
N GLN A 185 7.55 4.00 11.89
CA GLN A 185 8.07 2.86 12.65
C GLN A 185 9.55 3.00 13.03
N SER A 186 10.30 3.91 12.39
CA SER A 186 11.72 4.12 12.67
C SER A 186 11.94 4.64 14.10
N ARG A 187 13.16 4.47 14.62
CA ARG A 187 13.54 4.93 15.97
C ARG A 187 13.39 6.43 16.18
N ARG A 188 13.44 7.22 15.10
CA ARG A 188 13.27 8.69 15.12
C ARG A 188 11.83 9.11 14.81
N GLY A 189 10.96 8.17 14.43
CA GLY A 189 9.57 8.42 14.10
C GLY A 189 8.67 8.57 15.32
N GLY A 190 7.49 9.17 15.12
CA GLY A 190 6.46 9.33 16.16
C GLY A 190 5.64 8.06 16.46
N GLY A 191 6.04 6.90 15.92
CA GLY A 191 5.25 5.68 15.97
C GLY A 191 3.99 5.74 15.10
N MET A 192 3.27 4.61 15.03
CA MET A 192 1.98 4.52 14.33
C MET A 192 0.93 5.46 14.93
N MET A 193 1.01 5.74 16.23
CA MET A 193 0.14 6.72 16.89
C MET A 193 0.42 8.14 16.40
N GLY A 194 1.68 8.51 16.20
CA GLY A 194 2.06 9.81 15.63
C GLY A 194 1.58 9.95 14.19
N LEU A 195 1.75 8.90 13.37
CA LEU A 195 1.23 8.88 12.00
C LEU A 195 -0.29 9.00 11.96
N GLY A 196 -1.01 8.29 12.83
CA GLY A 196 -2.48 8.38 12.92
C GLY A 196 -3.02 9.71 13.46
N ARG A 197 -2.16 10.60 13.97
CA ARG A 197 -2.53 11.98 14.35
C ARG A 197 -2.35 12.98 13.21
N LEU A 198 -1.68 12.58 12.12
CA LEU A 198 -1.57 13.44 10.95
C LEU A 198 -2.93 13.50 10.23
N PRO A 199 -3.32 14.68 9.71
CA PRO A 199 -4.54 14.79 8.93
C PRO A 199 -4.49 13.91 7.67
N LEU A 200 -5.62 13.29 7.31
CA LEU A 200 -5.68 12.39 6.16
C LEU A 200 -5.26 13.07 4.85
N TRP A 201 -5.67 14.33 4.65
CA TRP A 201 -5.31 15.12 3.47
C TRP A 201 -3.79 15.23 3.30
N LEU A 202 -3.02 15.24 4.40
CA LEU A 202 -1.56 15.32 4.34
C LEU A 202 -0.97 13.97 3.91
N ILE A 203 -1.50 12.87 4.44
CA ILE A 203 -1.01 11.52 4.14
C ILE A 203 -1.28 11.18 2.67
N GLU A 204 -2.53 11.29 2.23
CA GLU A 204 -2.99 10.97 0.87
C GLU A 204 -2.51 12.03 -0.14
N GLY A 205 -2.63 13.31 0.21
CA GLY A 205 -2.21 14.41 -0.67
C GLY A 205 -0.70 14.41 -0.95
N MET A 206 0.12 13.98 0.02
CA MET A 206 1.55 13.77 -0.20
C MET A 206 1.82 12.61 -1.16
N ALA A 207 1.09 11.49 -1.03
CA ALA A 207 1.20 10.35 -1.93
C ALA A 207 0.81 10.70 -3.37
N GLU A 208 -0.29 11.44 -3.56
CA GLU A 208 -0.72 11.95 -4.86
C GLU A 208 0.25 12.98 -5.44
N TYR A 209 0.71 13.94 -4.64
CA TYR A 209 1.63 14.98 -5.11
C TYR A 209 2.97 14.39 -5.59
N PHE A 210 3.51 13.42 -4.87
CA PHE A 210 4.80 12.82 -5.22
C PHE A 210 4.72 11.81 -6.37
N SER A 211 3.56 11.21 -6.61
CA SER A 211 3.36 10.25 -7.69
C SER A 211 2.99 10.93 -9.02
N LEU A 212 2.12 11.95 -9.01
CA LEU A 212 1.74 12.71 -10.20
C LEU A 212 2.69 13.87 -10.53
N GLY A 213 3.36 14.42 -9.51
CA GLY A 213 4.17 15.62 -9.63
C GLY A 213 3.36 16.93 -9.60
N ARG A 214 4.09 18.05 -9.58
CA ARG A 214 3.53 19.40 -9.41
C ARG A 214 2.62 19.84 -10.56
N ASP A 215 2.94 19.44 -11.79
CA ASP A 215 2.33 19.97 -13.01
C ASP A 215 1.31 19.00 -13.62
N ASN A 216 0.39 18.46 -12.80
CA ASN A 216 -0.69 17.61 -13.28
C ASN A 216 -1.85 18.46 -13.87
N PRO A 217 -2.26 18.26 -15.14
CA PRO A 217 -3.31 19.05 -15.78
C PRO A 217 -4.68 18.95 -15.08
N LEU A 218 -5.04 17.76 -14.60
CA LEU A 218 -6.31 17.53 -13.92
C LEU A 218 -6.33 18.24 -12.56
N THR A 219 -5.27 18.07 -11.77
CA THR A 219 -5.10 18.79 -10.49
C THR A 219 -5.18 20.30 -10.70
N GLY A 220 -4.47 20.83 -11.70
CA GLY A 220 -4.50 22.26 -12.03
C GLY A 220 -5.88 22.76 -12.46
N MET A 221 -6.66 21.94 -13.17
CA MET A 221 -8.04 22.26 -13.56
C MET A 221 -8.94 22.43 -12.32
N TRP A 222 -8.96 21.43 -11.43
CA TRP A 222 -9.77 21.47 -10.21
C TRP A 222 -9.36 22.61 -9.27
N LEU A 223 -8.06 22.84 -9.09
CA LEU A 223 -7.57 23.96 -8.27
C LEU A 223 -8.02 25.32 -8.83
N ARG A 224 -7.92 25.51 -10.16
CA ARG A 224 -8.36 26.76 -10.81
C ARG A 224 -9.86 26.97 -10.68
N ASP A 225 -10.65 25.90 -10.78
CA ASP A 225 -12.09 25.96 -10.61
C ASP A 225 -12.49 26.31 -9.17
N ALA A 226 -11.94 25.61 -8.17
CA ALA A 226 -12.17 25.90 -6.75
C ALA A 226 -11.79 27.35 -6.40
N LEU A 227 -10.68 27.85 -6.94
CA LEU A 227 -10.27 29.25 -6.76
C LEU A 227 -11.23 30.24 -7.41
N ARG A 228 -11.77 29.93 -8.60
CA ARG A 228 -12.75 30.79 -9.28
C ARG A 228 -14.08 30.83 -8.54
N GLN A 229 -14.51 29.71 -7.99
CA GLN A 229 -15.74 29.61 -7.21
C GLN A 229 -15.58 30.16 -5.78
N LYS A 230 -14.35 30.51 -5.37
CA LYS A 230 -13.99 30.92 -4.00
C LYS A 230 -14.29 29.84 -2.96
N GLU A 231 -14.26 28.58 -3.39
CA GLU A 231 -14.50 27.38 -2.56
C GLU A 231 -13.19 26.71 -2.14
N PHE A 232 -12.07 27.43 -2.23
CA PHE A 232 -10.78 26.85 -1.84
C PHE A 232 -10.73 26.66 -0.31
N PRO A 233 -10.57 25.41 0.17
CA PRO A 233 -10.62 25.13 1.60
C PRO A 233 -9.41 25.73 2.31
N THR A 234 -9.63 26.22 3.53
CA THR A 234 -8.52 26.62 4.41
C THR A 234 -7.83 25.38 5.00
N ILE A 235 -6.61 25.54 5.51
CA ILE A 235 -5.92 24.44 6.21
C ILE A 235 -6.77 23.92 7.38
N LYS A 236 -7.54 24.80 8.04
CA LYS A 236 -8.45 24.40 9.12
C LYS A 236 -9.55 23.50 8.58
N ASP A 237 -10.17 23.85 7.46
CA ASP A 237 -11.27 23.08 6.86
C ASP A 237 -10.82 21.67 6.43
N LEU A 238 -9.55 21.49 6.09
CA LEU A 238 -8.99 20.18 5.74
C LEU A 238 -8.62 19.31 6.95
N THR A 239 -8.42 19.92 8.12
CA THR A 239 -7.85 19.28 9.30
C THR A 239 -8.89 18.99 10.39
N LEU A 240 -10.11 19.48 10.22
CA LEU A 240 -11.21 19.40 11.19
C LEU A 240 -12.05 18.13 11.04
#